data_AF-H0EHD2-F1
#
_entry.id   AF-H0EHD2-F1
#
_cell.length_a   1.000
_cell.length_b   1.000
_cell.length_c   1.000
_cell.angle_alpha   90.00
_cell.angle_beta   90.00
_cell.angle_gamma   90.00
#
_symmetry.space_group_name_H-M   'P 1'
#
loop_
_entity.id
_entity.type
_entity.pdbx_description
1 polymer ?
#
loop_
_entity_poly.entity_id
_entity_poly.type
_entity_poly.pdbx_seq_one_letter_code
_entity_poly.pdbx_strand_id
1 'polypeptide(L)'
;MGFLSVIWTMSGYEPIRPADVLGPRAGLAMFSLNIIAQFFVGTGITISASRVTFAYSRDDALPFSRWLKMVNKRTKSPVNAVWFCQLIGALLGLLMFASPIAIGAVFSIGAIAQYTAFITPIALKLLVAGDKFRPGKPI
;
A
#
# COMPACT_ATOMS: atom_id res chain seq x y z
N MET A 1 3.24 -11.32 -12.22
CA MET A 1 3.01 -12.79 -12.10
C MET A 1 3.76 -13.45 -10.94
N GLY A 2 4.53 -12.75 -10.09
CA GLY A 2 5.40 -13.42 -9.09
C GLY A 2 4.80 -13.77 -7.73
N PHE A 3 3.86 -12.98 -7.19
CA PHE A 3 3.33 -13.27 -5.84
C PHE A 3 2.35 -14.45 -5.84
N LEU A 4 1.48 -14.48 -6.86
CA LEU A 4 0.56 -15.57 -7.11
C LEU A 4 1.24 -16.83 -7.67
N SER A 5 2.55 -16.83 -7.97
CA SER A 5 3.29 -18.04 -8.34
C SER A 5 4.01 -18.67 -7.16
N VAL A 6 4.38 -17.88 -6.14
CA VAL A 6 5.10 -18.37 -4.95
C VAL A 6 4.18 -19.08 -3.97
N ILE A 7 2.97 -18.53 -3.74
CA ILE A 7 1.91 -19.19 -2.95
C ILE A 7 1.48 -20.53 -3.60
N TRP A 8 1.78 -20.65 -4.89
CA TRP A 8 1.20 -21.58 -5.82
C TRP A 8 2.11 -22.81 -6.01
N THR A 9 3.43 -22.59 -6.07
CA THR A 9 4.44 -23.64 -5.90
C THR A 9 4.36 -24.33 -4.53
N MET A 10 3.89 -23.65 -3.47
CA MET A 10 3.77 -24.25 -2.14
C MET A 10 2.51 -25.12 -1.94
N SER A 11 1.52 -25.03 -2.85
CA SER A 11 0.21 -25.69 -2.67
C SER A 11 0.02 -26.98 -3.48
N GLY A 12 0.88 -27.30 -4.45
CA GLY A 12 0.82 -28.55 -5.23
C GLY A 12 -0.35 -28.68 -6.22
N TYR A 13 -1.17 -27.64 -6.42
CA TYR A 13 -2.23 -27.61 -7.44
C TYR A 13 -1.65 -27.11 -8.77
N GLU A 14 -2.15 -27.58 -9.94
CA GLU A 14 -1.87 -27.01 -11.28
C GLU A 14 -2.68 -25.72 -11.55
N PRO A 15 -2.21 -24.72 -12.35
CA PRO A 15 -2.81 -23.38 -12.31
C PRO A 15 -4.03 -23.43 -13.18
N ILE A 16 -5.12 -23.87 -12.56
CA ILE A 16 -6.47 -23.80 -13.09
C ILE A 16 -6.69 -22.36 -13.54
N ARG A 17 -6.62 -22.13 -14.84
CA ARG A 17 -6.98 -20.81 -15.37
C ARG A 17 -8.43 -20.61 -14.94
N PRO A 18 -8.86 -19.42 -14.51
CA PRO A 18 -10.28 -19.20 -14.21
C PRO A 18 -11.20 -19.59 -15.38
N ALA A 19 -10.66 -19.62 -16.60
CA ALA A 19 -11.28 -20.18 -17.80
C ALA A 19 -11.57 -21.69 -17.74
N ASP A 20 -10.76 -22.47 -17.02
CA ASP A 20 -10.86 -23.94 -16.90
C ASP A 20 -11.82 -24.38 -15.79
N VAL A 21 -12.11 -23.51 -14.80
CA VAL A 21 -13.00 -23.82 -13.66
C VAL A 21 -14.38 -23.17 -13.78
N LEU A 22 -14.45 -21.96 -14.33
CA LEU A 22 -15.68 -21.17 -14.47
C LEU A 22 -16.12 -20.96 -15.93
N GLY A 23 -15.29 -21.34 -16.90
CA GLY A 23 -15.49 -21.05 -18.31
C GLY A 23 -14.85 -19.73 -18.76
N PRO A 24 -14.46 -19.59 -20.04
CA PRO A 24 -13.69 -18.44 -20.55
C PRO A 24 -14.34 -17.08 -20.28
N ARG A 25 -15.68 -17.02 -20.39
CA ARG A 25 -16.46 -15.78 -20.22
C ARG A 25 -16.51 -15.32 -18.77
N ALA A 26 -16.68 -16.25 -17.82
CA ALA A 26 -16.75 -15.92 -16.40
C ALA A 26 -15.35 -15.58 -15.84
N GLY A 27 -14.29 -16.26 -16.29
CA GLY A 27 -12.92 -15.89 -15.93
C GLY A 27 -12.56 -14.46 -16.38
N LEU A 28 -12.90 -14.08 -17.60
CA LEU A 28 -12.69 -12.72 -18.11
C LEU A 28 -13.51 -11.66 -17.34
N ALA A 29 -14.74 -11.98 -16.94
CA ALA A 29 -15.56 -11.10 -16.10
C ALA A 29 -14.93 -10.85 -14.72
N MET A 30 -14.37 -11.89 -14.09
CA MET A 30 -13.68 -11.75 -12.80
C MET A 30 -12.40 -10.91 -12.91
N PHE A 31 -11.59 -11.12 -13.96
CA PHE A 31 -10.38 -10.33 -14.16
C PHE A 31 -10.67 -8.86 -14.47
N SER A 32 -11.66 -8.58 -15.32
CA SER A 32 -12.06 -7.20 -15.61
C SER A 32 -12.55 -6.47 -14.35
N LEU A 33 -13.36 -7.13 -13.51
CA LEU A 33 -13.79 -6.57 -12.23
C LEU A 33 -12.62 -6.38 -11.27
N ASN A 34 -11.67 -7.32 -11.21
CA ASN A 34 -10.48 -7.21 -10.37
C ASN A 34 -9.61 -6.00 -10.76
N ILE A 35 -9.40 -5.77 -12.06
CA ILE A 35 -8.63 -4.63 -12.56
C ILE A 35 -9.28 -3.31 -12.13
N ILE A 36 -10.60 -3.20 -12.25
CA ILE A 36 -11.36 -2.02 -11.81
C ILE A 36 -11.19 -1.82 -10.30
N ALA A 37 -11.35 -2.88 -9.50
CA ALA A 37 -11.17 -2.81 -8.05
C ALA A 37 -9.76 -2.36 -7.66
N GLN A 38 -8.73 -2.91 -8.32
CA GLN A 38 -7.32 -2.55 -8.06
C GLN A 38 -7.04 -1.07 -8.37
N PHE A 39 -7.69 -0.49 -9.40
CA PHE A 39 -7.56 0.93 -9.69
C PHE A 39 -8.10 1.81 -8.55
N PHE A 40 -9.28 1.48 -8.01
CA PHE A 40 -9.85 2.19 -6.86
C PHE A 40 -9.02 2.02 -5.59
N VAL A 41 -8.50 0.81 -5.33
CA VAL A 41 -7.61 0.56 -4.20
C VAL A 41 -6.31 1.37 -4.34
N GLY A 42 -5.69 1.37 -5.52
CA GLY A 42 -4.46 2.13 -5.78
C GLY A 42 -4.63 3.63 -5.53
N THR A 43 -5.67 4.23 -6.11
CA THR A 43 -5.98 5.64 -5.90
C THR A 43 -6.26 5.98 -4.43
N GLY A 44 -7.00 5.11 -3.71
CA GLY A 44 -7.26 5.28 -2.28
C GLY A 44 -5.99 5.24 -1.42
N ILE A 45 -5.09 4.30 -1.69
CA ILE A 45 -3.81 4.18 -0.99
C ILE A 45 -2.95 5.42 -1.25
N THR A 46 -2.85 5.90 -2.49
CA THR A 46 -2.08 7.10 -2.83
C THR A 46 -2.58 8.34 -2.07
N ILE A 47 -3.91 8.50 -1.99
CA ILE A 47 -4.53 9.62 -1.24
C ILE A 47 -4.17 9.51 0.25
N SER A 48 -4.32 8.33 0.85
CA SER A 48 -4.00 8.12 2.28
C SER A 48 -2.51 8.33 2.57
N ALA A 49 -1.63 7.71 1.78
CA ALA A 49 -0.18 7.80 1.93
C ALA A 49 0.31 9.25 1.85
N SER A 50 -0.20 10.03 0.90
CA SER A 50 0.19 11.44 0.75
C SER A 50 -0.13 12.29 1.99
N ARG A 51 -1.23 11.99 2.70
CA ARG A 51 -1.61 12.68 3.94
C ARG A 51 -0.68 12.32 5.10
N VAL A 52 -0.31 11.04 5.20
CA VAL A 52 0.63 10.53 6.21
C VAL A 52 2.01 11.13 6.00
N THR A 53 2.52 11.10 4.76
CA THR A 53 3.80 11.70 4.38
C THR A 53 3.83 13.21 4.63
N PHE A 54 2.73 13.91 4.34
CA PHE A 54 2.62 15.33 4.67
C PHE A 54 2.66 15.58 6.18
N ALA A 55 1.94 14.79 6.99
CA ALA A 55 2.00 14.89 8.45
C ALA A 55 3.42 14.67 8.98
N TYR A 56 4.13 13.62 8.54
CA TYR A 56 5.53 13.38 8.93
C TYR A 56 6.49 14.49 8.48
N SER A 57 6.25 15.10 7.31
CA SER A 57 7.04 16.24 6.85
C SER A 57 6.83 17.50 7.71
N ARG A 58 5.71 17.62 8.44
CA ARG A 58 5.48 18.73 9.36
C ARG A 58 6.37 18.65 10.60
N ASP A 59 6.66 17.43 11.03
CA ASP A 59 7.51 17.12 12.18
C ASP A 59 9.00 17.01 11.79
N ASP A 60 9.35 17.43 10.57
CA ASP A 60 10.72 17.39 10.00
C ASP A 60 11.39 15.99 10.05
N ALA A 61 10.57 14.93 10.10
CA ALA A 61 11.03 13.55 10.25
C ALA A 61 11.55 12.89 8.95
N LEU A 62 11.44 13.56 7.79
CA LEU A 62 11.79 13.01 6.48
C LEU A 62 13.03 13.72 5.88
N PRO A 63 13.97 12.96 5.25
CA PRO A 63 14.99 13.58 4.42
C PRO A 63 14.28 14.31 3.26
N PHE A 64 14.60 15.59 3.05
CA PHE A 64 13.87 16.53 2.17
C PHE A 64 12.51 17.06 2.71
N SER A 65 12.31 17.09 4.04
CA SER A 65 11.09 17.64 4.67
C SER A 65 10.67 19.01 4.09
N ARG A 66 11.64 19.89 3.79
CA ARG A 66 11.40 21.23 3.23
C ARG A 66 10.71 21.22 1.85
N TRP A 67 10.98 20.21 1.02
CA TRP A 67 10.36 20.05 -0.31
C TRP A 67 9.05 19.27 -0.26
N LEU A 68 8.94 18.29 0.66
CA LEU A 68 7.73 17.50 0.88
C LEU A 68 6.62 18.28 1.61
N LYS A 69 7.01 19.24 2.47
CA LYS A 69 6.10 20.16 3.19
C LYS A 69 5.55 21.26 2.28
N MET A 70 6.08 21.42 1.07
CA MET A 70 5.64 22.42 0.12
C MET A 70 4.31 22.00 -0.52
N VAL A 71 3.21 22.55 0.01
CA VAL A 71 1.85 22.33 -0.49
C VAL A 71 1.55 23.28 -1.64
N ASN A 72 0.98 22.76 -2.71
CA ASN A 72 0.53 23.59 -3.83
C ASN A 72 -0.69 24.43 -3.43
N LYS A 73 -0.58 25.76 -3.56
CA LYS A 73 -1.58 26.74 -3.08
C LYS A 73 -2.95 26.66 -3.76
N ARG A 74 -3.04 26.10 -4.99
CA ARG A 74 -4.33 26.00 -5.72
C ARG A 74 -5.19 24.81 -5.29
N THR A 75 -4.60 23.64 -5.13
CA THR A 75 -5.32 22.40 -4.81
C THR A 75 -5.28 22.03 -3.35
N LYS A 76 -4.51 22.76 -2.51
CA LYS A 76 -4.25 22.48 -1.09
C LYS A 76 -3.78 21.03 -0.81
N SER A 77 -3.38 20.31 -1.86
CA SER A 77 -2.97 18.92 -1.81
C SER A 77 -1.44 18.85 -1.92
N PRO A 78 -0.76 18.02 -1.10
CA PRO A 78 0.68 17.86 -1.15
C PRO A 78 1.10 17.02 -2.38
N VAL A 79 1.08 17.65 -3.56
CA VAL A 79 1.43 17.00 -4.85
C VAL A 79 2.86 16.44 -4.84
N ASN A 80 3.81 17.13 -4.20
CA ASN A 80 5.19 16.66 -4.09
C ASN A 80 5.30 15.36 -3.27
N ALA A 81 4.49 15.22 -2.22
CA ALA A 81 4.45 13.99 -1.42
C ALA A 81 3.89 12.81 -2.22
N VAL A 82 2.88 13.05 -3.08
CA VAL A 82 2.34 12.03 -3.98
C VAL A 82 3.42 11.53 -4.95
N TRP A 83 4.14 12.43 -5.61
CA TRP A 83 5.21 12.05 -6.53
C TRP A 83 6.34 11.31 -5.84
N PHE A 84 6.70 11.70 -4.61
CA PHE A 84 7.70 10.98 -3.82
C PHE A 84 7.27 9.54 -3.52
N CYS A 85 6.03 9.34 -3.03
CA CYS A 85 5.49 8.00 -2.81
C CYS A 85 5.42 7.17 -4.10
N GLN A 86 5.00 7.79 -5.20
CA GLN A 86 4.89 7.11 -6.50
C GLN A 86 6.25 6.74 -7.08
N LEU A 87 7.27 7.58 -6.89
CA LEU A 87 8.63 7.31 -7.36
C LEU A 87 9.26 6.16 -6.59
N ILE A 88 9.08 6.10 -5.27
CA ILE A 88 9.51 4.94 -4.45
C ILE A 88 8.77 3.67 -4.90
N GLY A 89 7.46 3.75 -5.10
CA GLY A 89 6.66 2.63 -5.59
C GLY A 89 7.11 2.15 -6.98
N ALA A 90 7.45 3.08 -7.89
CA ALA A 90 7.95 2.76 -9.22
C ALA A 90 9.35 2.12 -9.19
N LEU A 91 10.24 2.57 -8.30
CA LEU A 91 11.55 1.95 -8.07
C LEU A 91 11.41 0.50 -7.56
N LEU A 92 10.51 0.27 -6.60
CA LEU A 92 10.20 -1.08 -6.13
C LEU A 92 9.53 -1.93 -7.22
N GLY A 93 8.68 -1.33 -8.03
CA GLY A 93 8.04 -1.98 -9.18
C GLY A 93 9.04 -2.37 -10.28
N LEU A 94 10.10 -1.58 -10.49
CA LEU A 94 11.16 -1.90 -11.44
C LEU A 94 11.90 -3.19 -11.07
N LEU A 95 11.94 -3.53 -9.77
CA LEU A 95 12.53 -4.79 -9.29
C LEU A 95 11.78 -6.03 -9.80
N MET A 96 10.54 -5.89 -10.29
CA MET A 96 9.83 -6.98 -10.96
C MET A 96 10.56 -7.49 -12.20
N PHE A 97 11.36 -6.66 -12.88
CA PHE A 97 12.12 -7.06 -14.06
C PHE A 97 13.46 -7.73 -13.71
N ALA A 98 13.91 -7.63 -12.45
CA ALA A 98 15.21 -8.13 -12.04
C ALA A 98 15.21 -9.64 -11.80
N SER A 99 14.31 -10.14 -10.94
CA SER A 99 14.25 -11.57 -10.61
C SER A 99 12.93 -11.97 -9.92
N PRO A 100 12.41 -13.20 -10.16
CA PRO A 100 11.30 -13.78 -9.39
C PRO A 100 11.54 -13.85 -7.88
N ILE A 101 12.80 -13.99 -7.46
CA ILE A 101 13.17 -14.02 -6.04
C ILE A 101 13.05 -12.62 -5.44
N ALA A 102 13.48 -11.59 -6.19
CA ALA A 102 13.47 -10.21 -5.73
C ALA A 102 12.04 -9.68 -5.54
N ILE A 103 11.13 -10.01 -6.45
CA ILE A 103 9.71 -9.66 -6.30
C ILE A 103 9.08 -10.37 -5.08
N GLY A 104 9.41 -11.65 -4.86
CA GLY A 104 8.96 -12.39 -3.67
C GLY A 104 9.39 -11.71 -2.38
N ALA A 105 10.66 -11.30 -2.30
CA ALA A 105 11.21 -10.59 -1.13
C ALA A 105 10.50 -9.25 -0.87
N VAL A 106 10.21 -8.45 -1.91
CA VAL A 106 9.51 -7.16 -1.77
C VAL A 106 8.11 -7.36 -1.19
N PHE A 107 7.37 -8.37 -1.65
CA PHE A 107 6.04 -8.64 -1.09
C PHE A 107 6.11 -9.12 0.37
N SER A 108 7.08 -9.98 0.72
CA SER A 108 7.26 -10.41 2.12
C SER A 108 7.59 -9.25 3.04
N ILE A 109 8.52 -8.37 2.65
CA ILE A 109 8.87 -7.18 3.43
C ILE A 109 7.68 -6.22 3.53
N GLY A 110 6.92 -6.05 2.44
CA GLY A 110 5.70 -5.24 2.43
C GLY A 110 4.65 -5.76 3.41
N ALA A 111 4.43 -7.08 3.47
CA ALA A 111 3.52 -7.68 4.43
C ALA A 111 3.96 -7.44 5.88
N ILE A 112 5.25 -7.66 6.18
CA ILE A 112 5.81 -7.40 7.51
C ILE A 112 5.63 -5.93 7.90
N ALA A 113 5.99 -5.00 7.01
CA ALA A 113 5.85 -3.57 7.25
C ALA A 113 4.39 -3.16 7.51
N GLN A 114 3.43 -3.74 6.79
CA GLN A 114 2.00 -3.52 7.00
C GLN A 114 1.55 -3.99 8.39
N TYR A 115 1.96 -5.20 8.80
CA TYR A 115 1.64 -5.71 10.13
C TYR A 115 2.24 -4.84 11.23
N THR A 116 3.51 -4.44 11.10
CA THR A 116 4.15 -3.53 12.05
C THR A 116 3.41 -2.20 12.13
N ALA A 117 3.02 -1.61 11.00
CA ALA A 117 2.28 -0.34 10.96
C ALA A 117 0.90 -0.43 11.64
N PHE A 118 0.23 -1.58 11.57
CA PHE A 118 -1.03 -1.81 12.29
C PHE A 118 -0.84 -2.09 13.79
N ILE A 119 0.27 -2.71 14.17
CA ILE A 119 0.61 -2.94 15.58
C ILE A 119 0.95 -1.62 16.27
N THR A 120 1.61 -0.67 15.60
CA THR A 120 2.03 0.61 16.19
C THR A 120 0.91 1.39 16.91
N PRO A 121 -0.24 1.71 16.29
CA PRO A 121 -1.30 2.44 16.99
C PRO A 121 -1.97 1.61 18.10
N ILE A 122 -2.02 0.28 17.95
CA ILE A 122 -2.56 -0.62 18.98
C ILE A 122 -1.64 -0.60 20.21
N ALA A 123 -0.34 -0.76 20.00
CA ALA A 123 0.67 -0.70 21.06
C ALA A 123 0.68 0.68 21.72
N LEU A 124 0.60 1.78 20.95
CA LEU A 124 0.54 3.13 21.50
C LEU A 124 -0.70 3.32 22.39
N LYS A 125 -1.85 2.80 21.97
CA LYS A 125 -3.08 2.84 22.77
C LYS A 125 -2.93 2.06 24.07
N LEU A 126 -2.37 0.85 24.02
CA LEU A 126 -2.22 -0.03 25.19
C LEU A 126 -1.14 0.47 26.17
N LEU A 127 -0.02 0.99 25.67
CA LEU A 127 1.13 1.37 26.49
C LEU A 127 1.11 2.83 26.97
N VAL A 128 0.58 3.75 26.15
CA VAL A 128 0.64 5.20 26.43
C VAL A 128 -0.72 5.77 26.81
N ALA A 129 -1.81 5.33 26.17
CA ALA A 129 -3.12 5.90 26.42
C ALA A 129 -3.82 5.31 27.66
N GLY A 130 -3.66 4.00 27.93
CA GLY A 130 -4.24 3.33 29.12
C GLY A 130 -5.68 3.79 29.41
N ASP A 131 -5.95 4.19 30.66
CA ASP A 131 -7.24 4.74 31.13
C ASP A 131 -7.40 6.27 30.94
N LYS A 132 -6.43 6.95 30.32
CA LYS A 132 -6.46 8.42 30.12
C LYS A 132 -7.19 8.85 28.84
N PHE A 133 -7.94 7.95 28.20
CA PHE A 133 -8.73 8.27 27.02
C PHE A 133 -9.91 9.16 27.39
N ARG A 134 -9.72 10.49 27.30
CA ARG A 134 -10.80 11.47 27.44
C ARG A 134 -11.63 11.48 26.15
N PRO A 135 -12.91 11.09 26.17
CA PRO A 135 -13.79 11.22 25.02
C PRO A 135 -13.83 12.69 24.60
N GLY A 136 -13.68 12.97 23.29
CA GLY A 136 -13.87 14.31 22.76
C GLY A 136 -15.29 14.79 23.09
N LYS A 137 -15.42 16.02 23.60
CA LYS A 137 -16.73 16.61 23.86
C LYS A 137 -17.56 16.58 22.57
N PRO A 138 -18.86 16.24 22.65
CA PRO A 138 -19.73 16.34 21.50
C PRO A 138 -19.74 17.80 21.03
N ILE A 139 -19.52 18.01 19.75
CA ILE A 139 -19.81 19.28 19.06
C ILE A 139 -21.30 19.38 18.78
#